data_AF-A0A2P4SIR1-F1
#
_entry.id   AF-A0A2P4SIR1-F1
#
_cell.length_a   1.000
_cell.length_b   1.000
_cell.length_c   1.000
_cell.angle_alpha   90.00
_cell.angle_beta   90.00
_cell.angle_gamma   90.00
#
_symmetry.space_group_name_H-M   'P 1'
#
loop_
_entity.id
_entity.type
_entity.pdbx_description
1 polymer ?
#
loop_
_entity_poly.entity_id
_entity_poly.type
_entity_poly.pdbx_seq_one_letter_code
_entity_poly.pdbx_strand_id
1 'polypeptide(L)'
;MNKSRGVSPLLAASLIHAAVDEVLRTDLTEFKKESVERQGEGDEERFTLLDGESLQRCFFNKLRDVCFEWQKQLPPLRPLKRFLLVSIHAIRNTRRKMEDRHVILTEFNQLFGLADDIDRAYFAIFDGHGGVDAANYSATHLHVNVGLHEEIVKNPAEALKCSFRKTDEMFLFKAKRERLRSGTTGVSALIVGNKLHIAWLGDSQVMLVQQGNAVTLMEPHKPERE
;
A
#
# COMPACT_ATOMS: atom_id res chain seq x y z
N MET A 1 -4.12 -8.16 19.80
CA MET A 1 -4.71 -6.82 20.04
C MET A 1 -3.59 -5.81 20.15
N ASN A 2 -3.32 -5.08 19.08
CA ASN A 2 -2.42 -3.93 19.15
C ASN A 2 -3.15 -2.85 19.96
N LYS A 3 -2.54 -2.35 21.04
CA LYS A 3 -3.06 -1.21 21.80
C LYS A 3 -2.95 0.03 20.92
N SER A 4 -3.94 0.26 20.05
CA SER A 4 -4.09 1.56 19.41
C SER A 4 -4.30 2.58 20.54
N ARG A 5 -3.71 3.76 20.42
CA ARG A 5 -3.84 4.83 21.43
C ARG A 5 -5.25 5.45 21.47
N GLY A 6 -6.28 4.72 21.03
CA GLY A 6 -7.65 5.22 20.90
C GLY A 6 -7.83 6.32 19.85
N VAL A 7 -6.83 6.58 19.00
CA VAL A 7 -6.88 7.63 17.99
C VAL A 7 -7.84 7.21 16.87
N SER A 8 -8.74 8.12 16.49
CA SER A 8 -9.64 7.92 15.35
C SER A 8 -8.83 7.61 14.09
N PRO A 9 -9.16 6.54 13.32
CA PRO A 9 -8.49 6.22 12.07
C PRO A 9 -8.43 7.41 11.10
N LEU A 10 -9.51 8.20 11.06
CA LEU A 10 -9.61 9.44 10.28
C LEU A 10 -8.50 10.43 10.65
N LEU A 11 -8.30 10.69 11.94
CA LEU A 11 -7.28 11.62 12.42
C LEU A 11 -5.87 11.07 12.14
N ALA A 12 -5.65 9.77 12.36
CA ALA A 12 -4.36 9.13 12.10
C ALA A 12 -3.97 9.24 10.61
N ALA A 13 -4.86 8.89 9.69
CA ALA A 13 -4.62 8.98 8.26
C ALA A 13 -4.35 10.43 7.82
N SER A 14 -5.14 11.38 8.34
CA SER A 14 -4.99 12.81 8.01
C SER A 14 -3.65 13.39 8.50
N LEU A 15 -3.22 13.03 9.72
CA LEU A 15 -1.91 13.43 10.24
C LEU A 15 -0.75 12.82 9.45
N ILE A 16 -0.86 11.55 9.05
CA ILE A 16 0.15 10.88 8.23
C ILE A 16 0.28 11.61 6.90
N HIS A 17 -0.83 11.89 6.21
CA HIS A 17 -0.82 12.60 4.94
C HIS A 17 -0.19 13.99 5.05
N ALA A 18 -0.60 14.78 6.05
CA ALA A 18 -0.02 16.10 6.29
C ALA A 18 1.49 16.05 6.60
N ALA A 19 1.95 15.05 7.36
CA ALA A 19 3.37 14.85 7.64
C ALA A 19 4.16 14.42 6.40
N VAL A 20 3.60 13.54 5.55
CA VAL A 20 4.21 13.16 4.27
C VAL A 20 4.34 14.38 3.37
N ASP A 21 3.30 15.20 3.23
CA ASP A 21 3.33 16.45 2.46
C ASP A 21 4.44 17.39 2.94
N GLU A 22 4.60 17.54 4.26
CA GLU A 22 5.67 18.32 4.86
C GLU A 22 7.07 17.76 4.57
N VAL A 23 7.24 16.44 4.54
CA VAL A 23 8.51 15.81 4.13
C VAL A 23 8.76 16.03 2.65
N LEU A 24 7.75 15.91 1.78
CA LEU A 24 7.89 16.09 0.34
C LEU A 24 8.22 17.55 -0.06
N ARG A 25 7.98 18.52 0.82
CA ARG A 25 8.43 19.92 0.68
C ARG A 25 9.88 20.16 1.07
N THR A 26 10.52 19.19 1.74
CA THR A 26 11.96 19.28 2.07
C THR A 26 12.83 18.83 0.89
N ASP A 27 14.11 19.22 0.91
CA ASP A 27 15.06 18.73 -0.07
C ASP A 27 15.41 17.25 0.21
N LEU A 28 14.79 16.34 -0.54
CA LEU A 28 15.05 14.91 -0.39
C LEU A 28 16.49 14.51 -0.76
N THR A 29 17.26 15.39 -1.40
CA THR A 29 18.65 15.11 -1.77
C THR A 29 19.58 15.06 -0.57
N GLU A 30 19.20 15.65 0.56
CA GLU A 30 19.94 15.57 1.83
C GLU A 30 19.97 14.15 2.40
N PHE A 31 19.01 13.30 2.02
CA PHE A 31 18.93 11.92 2.48
C PHE A 31 19.62 10.94 1.54
N LYS A 32 20.31 11.37 0.48
CA LYS A 32 20.96 10.43 -0.45
C LYS A 32 22.08 9.67 0.25
N LYS A 33 22.11 8.35 0.07
CA LYS A 33 23.28 7.54 0.43
C LYS A 33 24.39 7.79 -0.57
N GLU A 34 25.59 8.08 -0.08
CA GLU A 34 26.78 8.35 -0.91
C GLU A 34 27.21 7.14 -1.75
N SER A 35 26.85 5.91 -1.34
CA SER A 35 27.21 4.67 -2.03
C SER A 35 26.20 4.29 -3.13
N VAL A 36 26.43 4.80 -4.34
CA VAL A 36 25.89 4.18 -5.55
C VAL A 36 26.75 2.96 -5.87
N GLU A 37 26.32 1.77 -5.45
CA GLU A 37 26.91 0.53 -5.97
C GLU A 37 26.60 0.44 -7.47
N ARG A 38 27.64 0.56 -8.31
CA ARG A 38 27.59 0.10 -9.70
C ARG A 38 27.60 -1.43 -9.67
N GLN A 39 26.62 -2.10 -10.28
CA GLN A 39 26.70 -3.55 -10.51
C GLN A 39 26.17 -3.94 -11.89
N GLY A 40 27.04 -3.87 -12.90
CA GLY A 40 26.88 -4.64 -14.13
C GLY A 40 27.13 -3.86 -15.43
N GLU A 41 27.76 -4.52 -16.40
CA GLU A 41 27.95 -4.01 -17.77
C GLU A 41 26.60 -3.91 -18.51
N GLY A 42 26.27 -2.72 -19.00
CA GLY A 42 25.05 -2.41 -19.76
C GLY A 42 24.49 -1.04 -19.38
N ASP A 43 23.57 -0.49 -20.18
CA ASP A 43 22.83 0.76 -19.88
C ASP A 43 22.00 0.59 -18.59
N GLU A 44 22.64 0.76 -17.43
CA GLU A 44 21.99 0.62 -16.13
C GLU A 44 21.42 1.97 -15.66
N GLU A 45 20.11 1.99 -15.43
CA GLU A 45 19.40 3.11 -14.82
C GLU A 45 20.05 3.51 -13.49
N ARG A 46 20.45 4.78 -13.39
CA ARG A 46 21.12 5.35 -12.22
C ARG A 46 20.08 5.68 -11.16
N PHE A 47 20.00 4.87 -10.10
CA PHE A 47 19.07 5.13 -9.01
C PHE A 47 19.73 5.73 -7.79
N THR A 48 18.93 6.52 -7.08
CA THR A 48 19.32 7.16 -5.83
C THR A 48 18.69 6.39 -4.67
N LEU A 49 19.51 5.86 -3.76
CA LEU A 49 19.03 5.31 -2.50
C LEU A 49 19.00 6.41 -1.46
N LEU A 50 17.91 6.45 -0.69
CA LEU A 50 17.79 7.34 0.47
C LEU A 50 18.17 6.60 1.74
N ASP A 51 18.72 7.33 2.70
CA ASP A 51 18.96 6.88 4.05
C ASP A 51 17.64 6.82 4.82
N GLY A 52 17.16 5.59 4.99
CA GLY A 52 15.88 5.33 5.63
C GLY A 52 15.81 5.82 7.08
N GLU A 53 16.91 5.77 7.83
CA GLU A 53 16.92 6.22 9.23
C GLU A 53 16.75 7.74 9.33
N SER A 54 17.54 8.49 8.55
CA SER A 54 17.46 9.94 8.51
C SER A 54 16.10 10.42 7.97
N LEU A 55 15.59 9.77 6.92
CA LEU A 55 14.26 10.08 6.37
C LEU A 55 13.15 9.78 7.37
N GLN A 56 13.22 8.66 8.09
CA GLN A 56 12.27 8.32 9.16
C GLN A 56 12.31 9.35 10.29
N ARG A 57 13.50 9.81 10.69
CA ARG A 57 13.65 10.87 11.70
C ARG A 57 13.03 12.19 11.23
N CYS A 58 13.26 12.57 9.97
CA CYS A 58 12.63 13.74 9.36
C CYS A 58 11.10 13.63 9.40
N PHE A 59 10.54 12.49 8.97
CA PHE A 59 9.11 12.23 9.03
C PHE A 59 8.54 12.38 10.44
N PHE A 60 9.17 11.80 11.47
CA PHE A 60 8.67 11.93 12.84
C PHE A 60 8.73 13.35 13.39
N ASN A 61 9.76 14.12 13.02
CA ASN A 61 9.82 15.54 13.37
C ASN A 61 8.68 16.31 12.71
N LYS A 62 8.47 16.13 11.40
CA LYS A 62 7.35 16.75 10.67
C LYS A 62 5.99 16.37 11.24
N LEU A 63 5.79 15.08 11.55
CA LEU A 63 4.56 14.59 12.18
C LEU A 63 4.31 15.27 13.53
N ARG A 64 5.35 15.39 14.37
CA ARG A 64 5.25 16.08 15.66
C ARG A 64 4.88 17.54 15.49
N ASP A 65 5.49 18.23 14.54
CA ASP A 65 5.23 19.64 14.28
C ASP A 65 3.79 19.85 13.78
N VAL A 66 3.30 18.99 12.87
CA VAL A 66 1.89 18.97 12.44
C VAL A 66 0.95 18.73 13.64
N CYS A 67 1.29 17.80 14.54
CA CYS A 67 0.49 17.55 15.74
C CYS A 67 0.39 18.80 16.63
N PHE A 68 1.48 19.55 16.81
CA PHE A 68 1.46 20.79 17.59
C PHE A 68 0.63 21.88 16.94
N GLU A 69 0.68 22.04 15.62
CA GLU A 69 -0.17 23.01 14.92
C GLU A 69 -1.65 22.62 15.01
N TRP A 70 -1.98 21.34 14.82
CA TRP A 70 -3.37 20.87 14.87
C TRP A 70 -3.95 20.86 16.29
N GLN A 71 -3.09 20.79 17.31
CA GLN A 71 -3.51 20.99 18.70
C GLN A 71 -3.99 22.42 18.95
N LYS A 72 -3.39 23.43 18.29
CA LYS A 72 -3.84 24.82 18.38
C LYS A 72 -5.14 25.02 17.61
N GLN A 73 -5.21 24.46 16.40
CA GLN A 73 -6.37 24.55 15.54
C GLN A 73 -6.49 23.31 14.65
N LEU A 74 -7.49 22.47 14.93
CA LEU A 74 -7.76 21.29 14.12
C LEU A 74 -8.35 21.72 12.77
N PRO A 75 -7.75 21.35 11.62
CA PRO A 75 -8.36 21.59 10.33
C PRO A 75 -9.66 20.79 10.18
N PRO A 76 -10.58 21.21 9.30
CA PRO A 76 -11.79 20.45 9.04
C PRO A 76 -11.43 19.07 8.49
N LEU A 77 -11.72 18.03 9.26
CA LEU A 77 -11.56 16.65 8.82
C LEU A 77 -12.87 16.17 8.21
N ARG A 78 -12.79 15.64 6.98
CA ARG A 78 -13.96 15.11 6.30
C ARG A 78 -14.18 13.65 6.72
N PRO A 79 -15.26 13.34 7.44
CA PRO A 79 -15.57 11.96 7.81
C PRO A 79 -15.97 11.16 6.56
N LEU A 80 -15.72 9.85 6.62
CA LEU A 80 -16.27 8.91 5.63
C LEU A 80 -17.80 8.93 5.73
N LYS A 81 -18.47 8.94 4.58
CA LYS A 81 -19.93 8.80 4.50
C LYS A 81 -20.36 7.37 4.80
N ARG A 82 -19.48 6.41 4.52
CA ARG A 82 -19.73 4.98 4.74
C ARG A 82 -18.83 4.42 5.83
N PHE A 83 -19.46 3.80 6.83
CA PHE A 83 -18.75 2.95 7.79
C PHE A 83 -18.57 1.54 7.23
N LEU A 84 -17.34 1.04 7.23
CA LEU A 84 -17.01 -0.33 6.83
C LEU A 84 -16.65 -1.15 8.06
N LEU A 85 -17.45 -2.17 8.35
CA LEU A 85 -17.08 -3.17 9.34
C LEU A 85 -16.08 -4.13 8.71
N VAL A 86 -14.87 -4.18 9.25
CA VAL A 86 -13.78 -5.00 8.74
C VAL A 86 -13.36 -5.99 9.82
N SER A 87 -13.13 -7.25 9.42
CA SER A 87 -12.54 -8.28 10.25
C SER A 87 -11.37 -8.90 9.51
N ILE A 88 -10.34 -9.29 10.25
CA ILE A 88 -9.19 -9.97 9.70
C ILE A 88 -8.66 -11.02 10.65
N HIS A 89 -8.28 -12.16 10.07
CA HIS A 89 -7.65 -13.25 10.77
C HIS A 89 -6.53 -13.82 9.89
N ALA A 90 -5.36 -14.02 10.48
CA ALA A 90 -4.22 -14.59 9.80
C ALA A 90 -3.44 -15.45 10.81
N ILE A 91 -3.14 -16.68 10.43
CA ILE A 91 -2.46 -17.66 11.30
C ILE A 91 -1.42 -18.42 10.50
N ARG A 92 -0.22 -18.59 11.09
CA ARG A 92 0.87 -19.36 10.47
C ARG A 92 0.53 -20.84 10.30
N ASN A 93 -0.32 -21.36 11.18
CA ASN A 93 -0.60 -22.78 11.29
C ASN A 93 0.71 -23.61 11.41
N THR A 94 0.85 -24.70 10.65
CA THR A 94 2.00 -25.62 10.68
C THR A 94 3.21 -25.15 9.86
N ARG A 95 3.12 -24.01 9.16
CA ARG A 95 4.22 -23.51 8.31
C ARG A 95 5.39 -23.01 9.16
N ARG A 96 6.60 -23.08 8.60
CA ARG A 96 7.83 -22.62 9.28
C ARG A 96 7.81 -21.11 9.53
N LYS A 97 7.33 -20.34 8.55
CA LYS A 97 7.23 -18.87 8.58
C LYS A 97 5.82 -18.45 8.16
N MET A 98 5.39 -17.28 8.66
CA MET A 98 4.17 -16.61 8.20
C MET A 98 4.54 -15.72 7.02
N GLU A 99 4.28 -16.20 5.81
CA GLU A 99 4.64 -15.50 4.57
C GLU A 99 3.51 -14.63 4.04
N ASP A 100 2.27 -14.83 4.50
CA ASP A 100 1.13 -14.04 4.09
C ASP A 100 1.15 -12.63 4.70
N ARG A 101 0.70 -11.66 3.92
CA ARG A 101 0.48 -10.27 4.34
C ARG A 101 -0.89 -9.79 3.90
N HIS A 102 -1.37 -8.74 4.57
CA HIS A 102 -2.63 -8.10 4.22
C HIS A 102 -2.54 -6.59 4.43
N VAL A 103 -3.42 -5.86 3.76
CA VAL A 103 -3.59 -4.42 3.89
C VAL A 103 -5.07 -4.12 4.06
N ILE A 104 -5.39 -3.23 5.01
CA ILE A 104 -6.73 -2.70 5.26
C ILE A 104 -6.60 -1.19 5.38
N LEU A 105 -7.23 -0.45 4.48
CA LEU A 105 -7.22 1.01 4.46
C LEU A 105 -8.64 1.51 4.22
N THR A 106 -9.37 1.80 5.30
CA THR A 106 -10.71 2.37 5.24
C THR A 106 -10.68 3.87 4.97
N GLU A 107 -9.63 4.57 5.43
CA GLU A 107 -9.41 6.02 5.24
C GLU A 107 -8.48 6.30 4.06
N PHE A 108 -8.72 5.61 2.93
CA PHE A 108 -7.84 5.67 1.76
C PHE A 108 -7.74 7.09 1.20
N ASN A 109 -8.87 7.80 1.09
CA ASN A 109 -8.87 9.19 0.61
C ASN A 109 -7.98 10.09 1.47
N GLN A 110 -8.09 9.99 2.79
CA GLN A 110 -7.34 10.84 3.71
C GLN A 110 -5.85 10.53 3.68
N LEU A 111 -5.48 9.26 3.54
CA LEU A 111 -4.07 8.87 3.45
C LEU A 111 -3.38 9.42 2.19
N PHE A 112 -4.13 9.57 1.09
CA PHE A 112 -3.61 9.98 -0.23
C PHE A 112 -4.08 11.37 -0.70
N GLY A 113 -4.73 12.16 0.16
CA GLY A 113 -5.18 13.52 -0.17
C GLY A 113 -6.26 13.61 -1.25
N LEU A 114 -7.08 12.57 -1.45
CA LEU A 114 -8.13 12.56 -2.47
C LEU A 114 -9.34 13.39 -2.01
N ALA A 115 -9.49 14.58 -2.59
CA ALA A 115 -10.46 15.59 -2.14
C ALA A 115 -11.87 15.46 -2.76
N ASP A 116 -12.08 14.58 -3.73
CA ASP A 116 -13.40 14.40 -4.37
C ASP A 116 -14.44 13.80 -3.42
N ASP A 117 -15.73 13.93 -3.76
CA ASP A 117 -16.82 13.57 -2.85
C ASP A 117 -17.13 12.04 -2.77
N ILE A 118 -16.17 11.21 -3.22
CA ILE A 118 -16.32 9.75 -3.36
C ILE A 118 -15.41 9.02 -2.37
N ASP A 119 -16.01 8.31 -1.42
CA ASP A 119 -15.25 7.48 -0.47
C ASP A 119 -14.57 6.31 -1.17
N ARG A 120 -13.32 6.04 -0.80
CA ARG A 120 -12.56 4.87 -1.25
C ARG A 120 -12.02 4.10 -0.07
N ALA A 121 -11.96 2.77 -0.23
CA ALA A 121 -11.32 1.88 0.72
C ALA A 121 -10.54 0.80 -0.04
N TYR A 122 -9.38 0.43 0.46
CA TYR A 122 -8.49 -0.53 -0.18
C TYR A 122 -8.19 -1.70 0.73
N PHE A 123 -8.26 -2.90 0.17
CA PHE A 123 -7.95 -4.15 0.83
C PHE A 123 -7.05 -4.98 -0.06
N ALA A 124 -6.10 -5.70 0.52
CA ALA A 124 -5.29 -6.66 -0.23
C ALA A 124 -4.82 -7.81 0.65
N ILE A 125 -4.58 -8.95 0.00
CA ILE A 125 -3.92 -10.12 0.58
C ILE A 125 -2.79 -10.53 -0.38
N PHE A 126 -1.68 -10.96 0.22
CA PHE A 126 -0.48 -11.41 -0.47
C PHE A 126 -0.06 -12.74 0.15
N ASP A 127 -0.06 -13.82 -0.63
CA ASP A 127 0.47 -15.12 -0.21
C ASP A 127 1.91 -15.27 -0.72
N GLY A 128 2.88 -15.12 0.20
CA GLY A 128 4.30 -15.18 -0.10
C GLY A 128 4.80 -16.62 -0.27
N HIS A 129 5.75 -16.81 -1.17
CA HIS A 129 6.43 -18.09 -1.37
C HIS A 129 7.93 -17.88 -1.62
N GLY A 130 8.75 -18.84 -1.17
CA GLY A 130 10.21 -18.73 -1.32
C GLY A 130 10.84 -17.63 -0.46
N GLY A 131 10.11 -17.14 0.56
CA GLY A 131 10.52 -16.05 1.45
C GLY A 131 9.42 -15.00 1.65
N VAL A 132 9.63 -14.11 2.62
CA VAL A 132 8.62 -13.09 3.03
C VAL A 132 8.75 -11.78 2.26
N ASP A 133 9.84 -11.57 1.53
CA ASP A 133 10.23 -10.24 1.05
C ASP A 133 9.27 -9.69 0.00
N ALA A 134 8.84 -10.52 -0.97
CA ALA A 134 7.88 -10.11 -1.99
C ALA A 134 6.52 -9.70 -1.40
N ALA A 135 6.00 -10.48 -0.45
CA ALA A 135 4.74 -10.19 0.24
C ALA A 135 4.86 -8.94 1.12
N ASN A 136 5.95 -8.79 1.86
CA ASN A 136 6.26 -7.57 2.61
C ASN A 136 6.31 -6.34 1.69
N TYR A 137 7.03 -6.45 0.57
CA TYR A 137 7.19 -5.37 -0.39
C TYR A 137 5.87 -4.95 -1.00
N SER A 138 5.06 -5.91 -1.45
CA SER A 138 3.75 -5.66 -2.04
C SER A 138 2.78 -5.03 -1.04
N ALA A 139 2.75 -5.53 0.20
CA ALA A 139 1.95 -4.94 1.27
C ALA A 139 2.36 -3.50 1.63
N THR A 140 3.64 -3.16 1.44
CA THR A 140 4.18 -1.83 1.75
C THR A 140 3.94 -0.83 0.60
N HIS A 141 4.03 -1.26 -0.67
CA HIS A 141 4.12 -0.33 -1.80
C HIS A 141 2.90 -0.32 -2.73
N LEU A 142 2.16 -1.43 -2.85
CA LEU A 142 1.11 -1.53 -3.88
C LEU A 142 0.00 -0.48 -3.68
N HIS A 143 -0.52 -0.37 -2.46
CA HIS A 143 -1.56 0.61 -2.14
C HIS A 143 -1.09 2.05 -2.29
N VAL A 144 0.20 2.33 -2.04
CA VAL A 144 0.82 3.65 -2.25
C VAL A 144 0.87 3.99 -3.73
N ASN A 145 1.34 3.05 -4.57
CA ASN A 145 1.34 3.24 -6.01
C ASN A 145 -0.08 3.47 -6.57
N VAL A 146 -1.08 2.73 -6.07
CA VAL A 146 -2.49 2.91 -6.45
C VAL A 146 -3.01 4.29 -6.04
N GLY A 147 -2.78 4.70 -4.79
CA GLY A 147 -3.28 5.96 -4.25
C GLY A 147 -2.67 7.20 -4.91
N LEU A 148 -1.43 7.11 -5.38
CA LEU A 148 -0.71 8.19 -6.06
C LEU A 148 -0.83 8.15 -7.59
N HIS A 149 -1.51 7.15 -8.17
CA HIS A 149 -1.66 7.04 -9.61
C HIS A 149 -2.62 8.11 -10.16
N GLU A 150 -2.27 8.80 -11.25
CA GLU A 150 -3.07 9.89 -11.82
C GLU A 150 -4.50 9.48 -12.20
N GLU A 151 -4.67 8.25 -12.69
CA GLU A 151 -5.97 7.68 -13.05
C GLU A 151 -6.82 7.20 -11.86
N ILE A 152 -6.37 7.31 -10.59
CA ILE A 152 -7.14 6.79 -9.43
C ILE A 152 -8.55 7.37 -9.32
N VAL A 153 -8.75 8.60 -9.79
CA VAL A 153 -10.06 9.27 -9.81
C VAL A 153 -10.87 8.91 -11.06
N LYS A 154 -10.23 8.90 -12.24
CA LYS A 154 -10.91 8.77 -13.54
C LYS A 154 -11.10 7.30 -13.96
N ASN A 155 -10.07 6.48 -13.79
CA ASN A 155 -10.03 5.08 -14.16
C ASN A 155 -9.31 4.23 -13.10
N PRO A 156 -10.00 3.89 -11.98
CA PRO A 156 -9.41 3.09 -10.90
C PRO A 156 -8.90 1.70 -11.35
N ALA A 157 -9.49 1.13 -12.41
CA ALA A 157 -9.06 -0.15 -12.94
C ALA A 157 -7.67 -0.05 -13.61
N GLU A 158 -7.43 1.01 -14.39
CA GLU A 158 -6.12 1.26 -14.97
C GLU A 158 -5.09 1.61 -13.89
N ALA A 159 -5.48 2.44 -12.91
CA ALA A 159 -4.63 2.74 -11.76
C ALA A 159 -4.16 1.48 -11.02
N LEU A 160 -5.07 0.52 -10.78
CA LEU A 160 -4.72 -0.78 -10.21
C LEU A 160 -3.74 -1.54 -11.11
N LYS A 161 -4.08 -1.73 -12.39
CA LYS A 161 -3.26 -2.50 -13.35
C LYS A 161 -1.83 -1.94 -13.45
N CYS A 162 -1.69 -0.64 -13.65
CA CYS A 162 -0.38 0.02 -13.73
C CYS A 162 0.37 -0.05 -12.41
N SER A 163 -0.32 0.03 -11.27
CA SER A 163 0.32 -0.06 -9.96
C SER A 163 0.84 -1.45 -9.63
N PHE A 164 0.13 -2.52 -10.04
CA PHE A 164 0.65 -3.89 -9.91
C PHE A 164 1.94 -4.04 -10.71
N ARG A 165 1.95 -3.61 -11.97
CA ARG A 165 3.16 -3.66 -12.82
C ARG A 165 4.31 -2.86 -12.20
N LYS A 166 4.05 -1.62 -11.81
CA LYS A 166 5.06 -0.74 -11.18
C LYS A 166 5.62 -1.35 -9.90
N THR A 167 4.76 -1.91 -9.04
CA THR A 167 5.21 -2.58 -7.81
C THR A 167 6.08 -3.80 -8.10
N ASP A 168 5.74 -4.59 -9.12
CA ASP A 168 6.54 -5.74 -9.55
C ASP A 168 7.91 -5.29 -10.10
N GLU A 169 7.96 -4.30 -10.99
CA GLU A 169 9.21 -3.72 -11.52
C GLU A 169 10.12 -3.20 -10.38
N MET A 170 9.54 -2.47 -9.42
CA MET A 170 10.27 -1.98 -8.26
C MET A 170 10.79 -3.11 -7.36
N PHE A 171 10.02 -4.20 -7.22
CA PHE A 171 10.45 -5.37 -6.45
C PHE A 171 11.55 -6.16 -7.18
N LEU A 172 11.43 -6.37 -8.50
CA LEU A 172 12.44 -7.03 -9.32
C LEU A 172 13.79 -6.32 -9.22
N PHE A 173 13.78 -4.99 -9.22
CA PHE A 173 14.98 -4.19 -8.98
C PHE A 173 15.60 -4.46 -7.60
N LYS A 174 14.79 -4.39 -6.53
CA LYS A 174 15.24 -4.73 -5.17
C LYS A 174 15.75 -6.16 -5.08
N ALA A 175 15.06 -7.11 -5.72
CA ALA A 175 15.39 -8.52 -5.72
C ALA A 175 16.71 -8.81 -6.43
N LYS A 176 16.99 -8.17 -7.57
CA LYS A 176 18.30 -8.24 -8.25
C LYS A 176 19.42 -7.75 -7.33
N ARG A 177 19.24 -6.57 -6.73
CA ARG A 177 20.24 -5.94 -5.84
C ARG A 177 20.52 -6.79 -4.59
N GLU A 178 19.49 -7.31 -3.95
CA GLU A 178 19.59 -8.02 -2.68
C GLU A 178 19.60 -9.56 -2.85
N ARG A 179 19.68 -10.05 -4.09
CA ARG A 179 19.68 -11.48 -4.46
C ARG A 179 18.49 -12.26 -3.87
N LEU A 180 17.33 -11.63 -3.85
CA LEU A 180 16.08 -12.22 -3.35
C LEU A 180 15.49 -13.15 -4.42
N ARG A 181 14.82 -14.21 -3.96
CA ARG A 181 14.15 -15.19 -4.82
C ARG A 181 12.69 -15.47 -4.42
N SER A 182 12.18 -14.69 -3.47
CA SER A 182 10.79 -14.81 -3.04
C SER A 182 9.86 -14.24 -4.10
N GLY A 183 8.65 -14.80 -4.15
CA GLY A 183 7.53 -14.27 -4.91
C GLY A 183 6.32 -14.16 -4.01
N THR A 184 5.25 -13.57 -4.54
CA THR A 184 3.98 -13.51 -3.84
C THR A 184 2.83 -13.53 -4.84
N THR A 185 1.71 -14.11 -4.44
CA THR A 185 0.43 -13.77 -5.07
C THR A 185 0.02 -12.37 -4.62
N GLY A 186 -0.98 -11.79 -5.28
CA GLY A 186 -1.63 -10.58 -4.81
C GLY A 186 -3.06 -10.53 -5.29
N VAL A 187 -4.01 -10.30 -4.39
CA VAL A 187 -5.38 -9.91 -4.74
C VAL A 187 -5.70 -8.63 -4.00
N SER A 188 -6.26 -7.65 -4.70
CA SER A 188 -6.71 -6.40 -4.10
C SER A 188 -8.14 -6.07 -4.48
N ALA A 189 -8.81 -5.41 -3.55
CA ALA A 189 -10.15 -4.89 -3.68
C ALA A 189 -10.13 -3.39 -3.36
N LEU A 190 -10.50 -2.57 -4.33
CA LEU A 190 -10.67 -1.13 -4.18
C LEU A 190 -12.17 -0.81 -4.32
N ILE A 191 -12.76 -0.34 -3.23
CA ILE A 191 -14.12 0.20 -3.23
C ILE A 191 -14.02 1.68 -3.62
N VAL A 192 -14.83 2.11 -4.59
CA VAL A 192 -14.95 3.51 -5.03
C VAL A 192 -16.43 3.88 -5.05
N GLY A 193 -16.90 4.55 -4.00
CA GLY A 193 -18.32 4.77 -3.75
C GLY A 193 -19.09 3.46 -3.68
N ASN A 194 -19.85 3.16 -4.73
CA ASN A 194 -20.66 1.93 -4.86
C ASN A 194 -20.07 0.91 -5.84
N LYS A 195 -18.89 1.17 -6.41
CA LYS A 195 -18.20 0.26 -7.34
C LYS A 195 -17.10 -0.51 -6.61
N LEU A 196 -16.97 -1.79 -6.95
CA LEU A 196 -15.90 -2.66 -6.48
C LEU A 196 -14.96 -2.96 -7.65
N HIS A 197 -13.69 -2.63 -7.50
CA HIS A 197 -12.63 -2.92 -8.45
C HIS A 197 -11.72 -4.00 -7.87
N ILE A 198 -11.53 -5.09 -8.61
CA ILE A 198 -10.66 -6.21 -8.22
C ILE A 198 -9.49 -6.30 -9.19
N ALA A 199 -8.29 -6.50 -8.66
CA ALA A 199 -7.10 -6.84 -9.44
C ALA A 199 -6.35 -7.99 -8.74
N TRP A 200 -5.85 -8.95 -9.51
CA TRP A 200 -5.17 -10.11 -8.94
C TRP A 200 -4.06 -10.67 -9.83
N LEU A 201 -3.11 -11.35 -9.18
CA LEU A 201 -2.07 -12.17 -9.78
C LEU A 201 -1.87 -13.41 -8.88
N GLY A 202 -2.05 -14.60 -9.46
CA GLY A 202 -1.93 -15.88 -8.76
C GLY A 202 -3.27 -16.46 -8.35
N ASP A 203 -3.27 -17.25 -7.29
CA ASP A 203 -4.36 -18.10 -6.86
C ASP A 203 -5.03 -17.66 -5.54
N SER A 204 -4.58 -16.57 -4.92
CA SER A 204 -5.35 -15.86 -3.88
C SER A 204 -6.71 -15.40 -4.42
N GLN A 205 -7.77 -15.55 -3.63
CA GLN A 205 -9.14 -15.36 -4.11
C GLN A 205 -9.89 -14.25 -3.39
N VAL A 206 -10.84 -13.64 -4.09
CA VAL A 206 -11.87 -12.76 -3.52
C VAL A 206 -13.25 -13.25 -3.91
N MET A 207 -14.19 -13.14 -2.97
CA MET A 207 -15.59 -13.51 -3.16
C MET A 207 -16.49 -12.40 -2.63
N LEU A 208 -17.53 -12.06 -3.38
CA LEU A 208 -18.62 -11.21 -2.89
C LEU A 208 -19.78 -12.10 -2.46
N VAL A 209 -20.36 -11.81 -1.31
CA VAL A 209 -21.62 -12.44 -0.88
C VAL A 209 -22.71 -11.40 -0.91
N GLN A 210 -23.76 -11.64 -1.70
CA GLN A 210 -24.91 -10.76 -1.83
C GLN A 210 -26.19 -11.53 -1.52
N GLN A 211 -26.93 -11.09 -0.51
CA GLN A 211 -28.19 -11.71 -0.07
C GLN A 211 -28.04 -13.23 0.20
N GLY A 212 -26.91 -13.63 0.78
CA GLY A 212 -26.60 -15.04 1.07
C GLY A 212 -26.03 -15.85 -0.09
N ASN A 213 -25.93 -15.27 -1.30
CA ASN A 213 -25.38 -15.94 -2.47
C ASN A 213 -23.95 -15.50 -2.75
N ALA A 214 -23.07 -16.47 -3.04
CA ALA A 214 -21.72 -16.20 -3.50
C ALA A 214 -21.73 -15.72 -4.96
N VAL A 215 -21.01 -14.64 -5.23
CA VAL A 215 -20.80 -14.04 -6.55
C VAL A 215 -19.32 -14.19 -6.90
N THR A 216 -19.04 -14.92 -7.98
CA THR A 216 -17.69 -15.09 -8.51
C THR A 216 -17.20 -13.77 -9.08
N LEU A 217 -16.12 -13.23 -8.53
CA LEU A 217 -15.54 -11.96 -8.97
C LEU A 217 -14.28 -12.13 -9.81
N MET A 218 -13.63 -13.28 -9.70
CA MET A 218 -12.34 -13.54 -10.32
C MET A 218 -12.16 -15.02 -10.61
N GLU A 219 -11.18 -15.25 -11.45
CA GLU A 219 -10.79 -16.56 -11.93
C GLU A 219 -9.31 -16.79 -11.55
N PRO A 220 -9.03 -17.66 -10.57
CA PRO A 220 -7.67 -17.88 -10.08
C PRO A 220 -6.73 -18.32 -11.21
N HIS A 221 -5.52 -17.80 -11.22
CA HIS A 221 -4.51 -18.27 -12.16
C HIS A 221 -3.96 -19.61 -11.66
N LYS A 222 -4.19 -20.67 -12.45
CA LYS A 222 -3.68 -22.00 -12.19
C LYS A 222 -3.01 -22.54 -13.44
N PRO A 223 -1.93 -23.35 -13.33
CA PRO A 223 -1.19 -23.84 -14.49
C PRO A 223 -2.04 -24.60 -15.51
N GLU A 224 -3.17 -25.18 -15.10
CA GLU A 224 -4.07 -25.94 -15.99
C GLU A 224 -4.95 -25.04 -16.88
N ARG A 225 -4.79 -23.72 -16.80
CA ARG A 225 -5.48 -22.73 -17.63
C ARG A 225 -4.49 -22.18 -18.66
N GLU A 226 -4.52 -22.73 -19.87
CA GLU A 226 -3.86 -22.16 -21.06
C GLU A 226 -4.62 -20.94 -21.59
#